data_AF-A0A1G1NGV1-F1
#
_entry.id   AF-A0A1G1NGV1-F1
#
_cell.length_a   1.000
_cell.length_b   1.000
_cell.length_c   1.000
_cell.angle_alpha   90.00
_cell.angle_beta   90.00
_cell.angle_gamma   90.00
#
_symmetry.space_group_name_H-M   'P 1'
#
loop_
_entity.id
_entity.type
_entity.pdbx_description
1 polymer ?
#
loop_
_entity_poly.entity_id
_entity_poly.type
_entity_poly.pdbx_seq_one_letter_code
_entity_poly.pdbx_strand_id
1 'polypeptide(L)'
;MGGAVDPQTQKMLEASVARPPLSWATPEGWQESPGSGMRLATFRSADTGDPVECALISLAGDAGGVESNAARWMQQVNIAVPDVPAMEKFLAAQKKIKTRDGFDATILDLTQLQSQDDLESPSMAATIITLPDMTVFVKMTGARGAVLKNRDQFEALCESLKLN
;
A
#
# COMPACT_ATOMS: atom_id res chain seq x y z
N MET A 1 22.78 12.67 -7.35
CA MET A 1 22.22 14.02 -7.50
C MET A 1 20.71 13.90 -7.36
N GLY A 2 20.17 14.19 -6.17
CA GLY A 2 18.73 14.14 -5.93
C GLY A 2 18.07 15.33 -6.61
N GLY A 3 17.41 15.08 -7.74
CA GLY A 3 16.58 16.10 -8.38
C GLY A 3 15.41 16.40 -7.47
N ALA A 4 15.40 17.59 -6.87
CA ALA A 4 14.19 18.11 -6.26
C ALA A 4 13.10 18.10 -7.33
N VAL A 5 11.98 17.42 -7.04
CA VAL A 5 10.80 17.40 -7.90
C VAL A 5 10.42 18.87 -8.16
N ASP A 6 10.19 19.24 -9.43
CA ASP A 6 9.92 20.64 -9.73
C ASP A 6 8.64 21.10 -9.00
N PRO A 7 8.54 22.39 -8.61
CA PRO A 7 7.40 22.88 -7.84
C PRO A 7 6.04 22.72 -8.53
N GLN A 8 5.99 22.68 -9.87
CA GLN A 8 4.74 22.45 -10.60
C GLN A 8 4.34 20.98 -10.54
N THR A 9 5.28 20.05 -10.70
CA THR A 9 5.03 18.61 -10.50
C THR A 9 4.60 18.33 -9.06
N GLN A 10 5.25 18.95 -8.06
CA GLN A 10 4.82 18.84 -6.67
C GLN A 10 3.38 19.33 -6.47
N LYS A 11 3.03 20.48 -7.07
CA LYS A 11 1.68 21.04 -6.99
C LYS A 11 0.64 20.17 -7.71
N MET A 12 0.99 19.56 -8.84
CA MET A 12 0.12 18.62 -9.55
C MET A 12 -0.10 17.32 -8.75
N LEU A 13 0.96 16.80 -8.12
CA LEU A 13 0.87 15.64 -7.24
C LEU A 13 -0.03 15.96 -6.04
N GLU A 14 0.14 17.11 -5.40
CA GLU A 14 -0.74 17.55 -4.30
C GLU A 14 -2.19 17.76 -4.74
N ALA A 15 -2.42 18.30 -5.95
CA ALA A 15 -3.77 18.45 -6.49
C ALA A 15 -4.45 17.10 -6.80
N SER A 16 -3.67 16.04 -7.04
CA SER A 16 -4.20 14.69 -7.25
C SER A 16 -4.56 13.96 -5.95
N VAL A 17 -4.09 14.47 -4.80
CA VAL A 17 -4.38 13.88 -3.48
C VAL A 17 -5.80 14.27 -3.07
N ALA A 18 -6.69 13.29 -3.05
CA ALA A 18 -7.98 13.46 -2.43
C ALA A 18 -7.80 13.40 -0.91
N ARG A 19 -8.48 14.29 -0.17
CA ARG A 19 -8.55 14.24 1.30
C ARG A 19 -9.99 13.98 1.74
N PRO A 20 -10.56 12.82 1.38
CA PRO A 20 -11.87 12.44 1.86
C PRO A 20 -11.90 12.37 3.38
N PRO A 21 -13.09 12.46 4.00
CA PRO A 21 -13.26 12.26 5.42
C PRO A 21 -13.13 10.77 5.78
N LEU A 22 -11.98 10.15 5.53
CA LEU A 22 -11.73 8.76 5.88
C LEU A 22 -11.48 8.63 7.38
N SER A 23 -11.90 7.50 7.95
CA SER A 23 -11.36 7.03 9.23
C SER A 23 -10.99 5.55 9.17
N TRP A 24 -10.15 5.15 10.11
CA TRP A 24 -9.59 3.81 10.23
C TRP A 24 -9.36 3.50 11.72
N ALA A 25 -9.13 2.22 12.02
CA ALA A 25 -8.63 1.77 13.30
C ALA A 25 -7.14 1.44 13.17
N THR A 26 -6.31 2.10 13.98
CA THR A 26 -4.88 1.79 14.05
C THR A 26 -4.70 0.40 14.67
N PRO A 27 -3.97 -0.52 14.01
CA PRO A 27 -3.77 -1.87 14.53
C PRO A 27 -3.11 -1.88 15.91
N GLU A 28 -3.41 -2.90 16.71
CA GLU A 28 -2.78 -3.08 18.01
C GLU A 28 -1.25 -3.19 17.87
N GLY A 29 -0.52 -2.49 18.74
CA GLY A 29 0.94 -2.47 18.70
C GLY A 29 1.54 -1.65 17.55
N TRP A 30 0.73 -0.95 16.75
CA TRP A 30 1.22 0.02 15.77
C TRP A 30 1.16 1.44 16.31
N GLN A 31 2.13 2.26 15.90
CA GLN A 31 2.14 3.69 16.17
C GLN A 31 1.74 4.46 14.91
N GLU A 32 0.70 5.28 15.02
CA GLU A 32 0.28 6.21 13.97
C GLU A 32 1.03 7.54 14.09
N SER A 33 1.33 8.15 12.94
CA SER A 33 1.85 9.50 12.81
C SER A 33 1.10 10.23 11.70
N PRO A 34 0.96 11.57 11.80
CA PRO A 34 0.38 12.36 10.72
C PRO A 34 1.09 12.11 9.39
N GLY A 35 0.30 11.99 8.31
CA GLY A 35 0.85 11.89 6.98
C GLY A 35 1.52 13.19 6.52
N SER A 36 2.42 13.08 5.55
CA SER A 36 3.07 14.21 4.88
C SER A 36 3.06 14.01 3.36
N GLY A 37 3.06 15.12 2.61
CA GLY A 37 2.93 15.09 1.14
C GLY A 37 1.63 14.41 0.71
N MET A 38 1.75 13.30 -0.03
CA MET A 38 0.62 12.49 -0.50
C MET A 38 0.02 11.55 0.55
N ARG A 39 0.69 11.37 1.68
CA ARG A 39 0.23 10.44 2.73
C ARG A 39 -0.81 11.12 3.60
N LEU A 40 -1.93 10.45 3.84
CA LEU A 40 -2.93 10.83 4.84
C LEU A 40 -2.46 10.46 6.24
N ALA A 41 -1.85 9.27 6.38
CA ALA A 41 -1.28 8.75 7.61
C ALA A 41 -0.06 7.88 7.33
N THR A 42 0.81 7.74 8.33
CA THR A 42 1.87 6.73 8.35
C THR A 42 1.78 5.95 9.65
N PHE A 43 1.92 4.64 9.57
CA PHE A 43 1.95 3.73 10.72
C PHE A 43 3.29 3.00 10.75
N ARG A 44 3.73 2.63 11.95
CA ARG A 44 4.91 1.78 12.14
C ARG A 44 4.59 0.67 13.13
N SER A 45 5.03 -0.56 12.85
CA SER A 45 4.94 -1.64 13.84
C SER A 45 5.91 -1.40 15.00
N ALA A 46 5.57 -1.90 16.20
CA ALA A 46 6.43 -1.82 17.38
C ALA A 46 7.61 -2.82 17.38
N ASP A 47 7.97 -3.39 16.23
CA ASP A 47 9.09 -4.33 16.15
C ASP A 47 10.42 -3.60 16.41
N THR A 48 11.23 -4.09 17.36
CA THR A 48 12.44 -3.42 17.83
C THR A 48 13.67 -3.60 16.94
N GLY A 49 13.57 -4.40 15.86
CA GLY A 49 14.65 -4.65 14.90
C GLY A 49 14.28 -4.17 13.49
N ASP A 50 13.27 -4.80 12.89
CA ASP A 50 12.84 -4.55 11.52
C ASP A 50 11.38 -4.09 11.46
N PRO A 51 11.08 -2.85 11.88
CA PRO A 51 9.72 -2.34 11.83
C PRO A 51 9.26 -2.18 10.37
N VAL A 52 8.00 -2.52 10.12
CA VAL A 52 7.35 -2.17 8.87
C VAL A 52 6.90 -0.70 8.93
N GLU A 53 6.97 -0.01 7.80
CA GLU A 53 6.31 1.28 7.61
C GLU A 53 5.08 1.06 6.72
N CYS A 54 3.92 1.54 7.17
CA CYS A 54 2.68 1.49 6.42
C CYS A 54 2.21 2.91 6.09
N ALA A 55 1.96 3.20 4.82
CA ALA A 55 1.47 4.50 4.37
C ALA A 55 0.04 4.40 3.82
N LEU A 56 -0.85 5.30 4.28
CA LEU A 56 -2.17 5.50 3.72
C LEU A 56 -2.15 6.68 2.75
N ILE A 57 -2.58 6.48 1.51
CA ILE A 57 -2.57 7.48 0.44
C ILE A 57 -3.95 7.45 -0.23
N SER A 58 -4.47 8.61 -0.63
CA SER A 58 -5.71 8.69 -1.43
C SER A 58 -5.47 9.58 -2.64
N LEU A 59 -5.76 9.05 -3.83
CA LEU A 59 -5.63 9.75 -5.11
C LEU A 59 -6.99 9.80 -5.81
N ALA A 60 -7.26 10.87 -6.54
CA ALA A 60 -8.48 11.01 -7.32
C ALA A 60 -8.58 9.99 -8.47
N GLY A 61 -9.80 9.59 -8.81
CA GLY A 61 -10.10 8.65 -9.89
C GLY A 61 -9.48 7.25 -9.71
N ASP A 62 -9.20 6.59 -10.83
CA ASP A 62 -8.66 5.22 -10.89
C ASP A 62 -7.16 5.12 -10.51
N ALA A 63 -6.48 6.26 -10.36
CA ALA A 63 -5.08 6.32 -9.92
C ALA A 63 -4.13 5.40 -10.72
N GLY A 64 -4.45 5.15 -11.99
CA GLY A 64 -3.65 4.34 -12.92
C GLY A 64 -3.92 2.84 -12.89
N GLY A 65 -4.92 2.35 -12.16
CA GLY A 65 -5.38 0.96 -12.20
C GLY A 65 -4.49 -0.05 -11.49
N VAL A 66 -5.02 -1.25 -11.28
CA VAL A 66 -4.39 -2.29 -10.44
C VAL A 66 -3.05 -2.78 -11.00
N GLU A 67 -3.00 -3.16 -12.27
CA GLU A 67 -1.82 -3.76 -12.90
C GLU A 67 -0.63 -2.79 -12.96
N SER A 68 -0.86 -1.56 -13.41
CA SER A 68 0.21 -0.55 -13.49
C SER A 68 0.75 -0.21 -12.11
N ASN A 69 -0.11 -0.15 -11.08
CA ASN A 69 0.35 0.08 -9.71
C ASN A 69 1.14 -1.12 -9.16
N ALA A 70 0.70 -2.35 -9.41
CA ALA A 70 1.43 -3.56 -9.04
C ALA A 70 2.84 -3.55 -9.63
N ALA A 71 2.98 -3.27 -10.94
CA ALA A 71 4.28 -3.20 -11.61
C ALA A 71 5.19 -2.10 -11.01
N ARG A 72 4.65 -0.91 -10.74
CA ARG A 72 5.40 0.18 -10.07
C ARG A 72 5.87 -0.21 -8.68
N TRP A 73 5.03 -0.92 -7.92
CA TRP A 73 5.37 -1.33 -6.56
C TRP A 73 6.38 -2.45 -6.53
N MET A 74 6.33 -3.40 -7.48
CA MET A 74 7.39 -4.40 -7.67
C MET A 74 8.74 -3.71 -7.89
N GLN A 75 8.80 -2.72 -8.79
CA GLN A 75 10.01 -1.94 -9.03
C GLN A 75 10.49 -1.19 -7.77
N GLN A 76 9.56 -0.66 -6.96
CA GLN A 76 9.90 0.05 -5.72
C GLN A 76 10.65 -0.82 -4.71
N VAL A 77 10.38 -2.13 -4.69
CA VAL A 77 11.05 -3.11 -3.80
C VAL A 77 12.00 -4.03 -4.55
N ASN A 78 12.46 -3.61 -5.74
CA ASN A 78 13.44 -4.33 -6.56
C ASN A 78 13.01 -5.76 -6.98
N ILE A 79 11.71 -5.99 -7.11
CA ILE A 79 11.15 -7.22 -7.69
C ILE A 79 11.03 -7.03 -9.20
N ALA A 80 11.50 -8.02 -9.97
CA ALA A 80 11.35 -8.03 -11.42
C ALA A 80 9.87 -8.13 -11.80
N VAL A 81 9.43 -7.27 -12.73
CA VAL A 81 8.06 -7.33 -13.24
C VAL A 81 7.93 -8.57 -14.13
N PRO A 82 6.99 -9.48 -13.85
CA PRO A 82 6.77 -10.66 -14.67
C PRO A 82 6.20 -10.31 -16.05
N ASP A 83 6.18 -11.28 -16.96
CA ASP A 83 5.46 -11.14 -18.23
C ASP A 83 3.93 -11.01 -18.01
N VAL A 84 3.22 -10.60 -19.06
CA VAL A 84 1.77 -10.35 -19.00
C VAL A 84 0.98 -11.56 -18.46
N PRO A 85 1.19 -12.80 -18.96
CA PRO A 85 0.46 -13.95 -18.43
C PRO A 85 0.73 -14.23 -16.94
N ALA A 86 1.98 -14.10 -16.49
CA ALA A 86 2.30 -14.31 -15.08
C ALA A 86 1.79 -13.16 -14.18
N MET A 87 1.78 -11.92 -14.68
CA MET A 87 1.16 -10.78 -14.00
C MET A 87 -0.35 -11.00 -13.80
N GLU A 88 -1.08 -11.37 -14.86
CA GLU A 88 -2.52 -11.64 -14.78
C GLU A 88 -2.83 -12.75 -13.77
N LYS A 89 -2.05 -13.84 -13.81
CA LYS A 89 -2.18 -14.95 -12.87
C LYS A 89 -1.91 -14.51 -11.42
N PHE A 90 -0.87 -13.70 -11.20
CA PHE A 90 -0.56 -13.16 -9.89
C PHE A 90 -1.72 -12.32 -9.35
N LEU A 91 -2.22 -11.36 -10.15
CA LEU A 91 -3.32 -10.47 -9.75
C LEU A 91 -4.62 -11.22 -9.49
N ALA A 92 -4.95 -12.23 -10.30
CA ALA A 92 -6.16 -13.04 -10.12
C ALA A 92 -6.15 -13.87 -8.83
N ALA A 93 -4.96 -14.24 -8.33
CA ALA A 93 -4.78 -15.02 -7.10
C ALA A 93 -4.76 -14.15 -5.83
N GLN A 94 -4.75 -12.83 -5.96
CA GLN A 94 -4.64 -11.92 -4.82
C GLN A 94 -5.92 -11.89 -3.97
N LYS A 95 -5.73 -11.65 -2.68
CA LYS A 95 -6.82 -11.67 -1.70
C LYS A 95 -7.73 -10.46 -1.91
N LYS A 96 -9.04 -10.71 -1.98
CA LYS A 96 -10.08 -9.68 -2.04
C LYS A 96 -10.77 -9.60 -0.69
N ILE A 97 -10.87 -8.39 -0.16
CA ILE A 97 -11.57 -8.10 1.10
C ILE A 97 -12.59 -6.98 0.86
N LYS A 98 -13.43 -6.76 1.86
CA LYS A 98 -14.33 -5.61 1.92
C LYS A 98 -13.90 -4.72 3.08
N THR A 99 -13.92 -3.42 2.86
CA THR A 99 -13.73 -2.48 3.98
C THR A 99 -14.99 -2.44 4.86
N ARG A 100 -14.93 -1.71 5.97
CA ARG A 100 -16.03 -1.58 6.94
C ARG A 100 -17.34 -1.10 6.29
N ASP A 101 -17.24 -0.23 5.29
CA ASP A 101 -18.38 0.30 4.54
C ASP A 101 -18.70 -0.49 3.26
N GLY A 102 -18.04 -1.63 3.03
CA GLY A 102 -18.32 -2.52 1.91
C GLY A 102 -17.63 -2.15 0.59
N PHE A 103 -16.65 -1.24 0.60
CA PHE A 103 -15.84 -0.94 -0.57
C PHE A 103 -14.95 -2.14 -0.94
N ASP A 104 -14.79 -2.38 -2.24
CA ASP A 104 -13.91 -3.44 -2.75
C ASP A 104 -12.45 -3.08 -2.53
N ALA A 105 -11.71 -4.04 -2.00
CA ALA A 105 -10.30 -3.92 -1.72
C ALA A 105 -9.55 -5.18 -2.16
N THR A 106 -8.43 -4.98 -2.87
CA THR A 106 -7.55 -6.07 -3.30
C THR A 106 -6.19 -5.91 -2.63
N ILE A 107 -5.76 -6.93 -1.88
CA ILE A 107 -4.45 -6.98 -1.21
C ILE A 107 -3.46 -7.68 -2.15
N LEU A 108 -2.46 -6.93 -2.62
CA LEU A 108 -1.32 -7.42 -3.36
C LEU A 108 -0.19 -7.75 -2.39
N ASP A 109 0.18 -9.02 -2.28
CA ASP A 109 1.26 -9.50 -1.42
C ASP A 109 2.49 -9.83 -2.26
N LEU A 110 3.43 -8.87 -2.35
CA LEU A 110 4.64 -9.03 -3.19
C LEU A 110 5.65 -10.00 -2.58
N THR A 111 5.49 -10.39 -1.31
CA THR A 111 6.36 -11.41 -0.67
C THR A 111 6.27 -12.76 -1.38
N GLN A 112 5.19 -13.00 -2.12
CA GLN A 112 4.95 -14.21 -2.90
C GLN A 112 5.80 -14.31 -4.18
N LEU A 113 6.40 -13.20 -4.61
CA LEU A 113 7.24 -13.12 -5.81
C LEU A 113 8.73 -13.27 -5.51
N GLN A 114 9.09 -13.53 -4.25
CA GLN A 114 10.47 -13.64 -3.76
C GLN A 114 10.71 -15.05 -3.20
N SER A 115 11.99 -15.44 -3.09
CA SER A 115 12.37 -16.72 -2.48
C SER A 115 11.85 -16.83 -1.05
N GLN A 116 11.41 -18.03 -0.64
CA GLN A 116 10.91 -18.24 0.71
C GLN A 116 11.99 -18.06 1.78
N ASP A 117 13.24 -18.41 1.44
CA ASP A 117 14.40 -18.35 2.34
C ASP A 117 14.97 -16.92 2.48
N ASP A 118 14.53 -15.99 1.63
CA ASP A 118 15.01 -14.61 1.62
C ASP A 118 14.08 -13.73 2.47
N LEU A 119 14.29 -13.74 3.78
CA LEU A 119 13.48 -12.94 4.73
C LEU A 119 13.92 -11.47 4.82
N GLU A 120 15.13 -11.15 4.36
CA GLU A 120 15.75 -9.84 4.56
C GLU A 120 15.52 -8.90 3.37
N SER A 121 15.26 -9.44 2.18
CA SER A 121 14.99 -8.60 1.01
C SER A 121 13.81 -7.64 1.23
N PRO A 122 13.90 -6.40 0.71
CA PRO A 122 12.79 -5.47 0.73
C PRO A 122 11.55 -6.07 0.07
N SER A 123 10.40 -5.88 0.70
CA SER A 123 9.12 -6.35 0.18
C SER A 123 7.98 -5.43 0.55
N MET A 124 6.79 -5.75 0.05
CA MET A 124 5.59 -4.95 0.25
C MET A 124 4.32 -5.81 0.27
N ALA A 125 3.39 -5.46 1.16
CA ALA A 125 1.98 -5.76 1.00
C ALA A 125 1.24 -4.44 0.73
N ALA A 126 0.40 -4.40 -0.31
CA ALA A 126 -0.28 -3.19 -0.71
C ALA A 126 -1.73 -3.43 -1.10
N THR A 127 -2.63 -2.62 -0.55
CA THR A 127 -4.06 -2.73 -0.80
C THR A 127 -4.52 -1.61 -1.71
N ILE A 128 -5.30 -1.95 -2.74
CA ILE A 128 -6.02 -1.00 -3.60
C ILE A 128 -7.49 -1.06 -3.22
N ILE A 129 -8.03 0.06 -2.77
CA ILE A 129 -9.42 0.19 -2.33
C ILE A 129 -10.12 1.16 -3.27
N THR A 130 -11.19 0.67 -3.91
CA THR A 130 -11.94 1.45 -4.91
C THR A 130 -13.12 2.15 -4.25
N LEU A 131 -13.09 3.48 -4.22
CA LEU A 131 -14.20 4.33 -3.79
C LEU A 131 -14.80 5.03 -5.03
N PRO A 132 -16.02 5.61 -4.95
CA PRO A 132 -16.70 6.16 -6.12
C PRO A 132 -15.89 7.15 -6.96
N ASP A 133 -15.18 8.09 -6.31
CA ASP A 133 -14.46 9.18 -7.00
C ASP A 133 -12.93 9.13 -6.79
N MET A 134 -12.43 8.11 -6.12
CA MET A 134 -11.03 8.04 -5.68
C MET A 134 -10.58 6.62 -5.40
N THR A 135 -9.27 6.44 -5.38
CA THR A 135 -8.61 5.20 -4.98
C THR A 135 -7.80 5.44 -3.71
N VAL A 136 -7.95 4.56 -2.74
CA VAL A 136 -7.13 4.56 -1.52
C VAL A 136 -6.11 3.43 -1.62
N PHE A 137 -4.86 3.77 -1.33
CA PHE A 137 -3.76 2.84 -1.23
C PHE A 137 -3.30 2.73 0.22
N VAL A 138 -3.21 1.49 0.71
CA VAL A 138 -2.55 1.16 1.97
C VAL A 138 -1.30 0.39 1.61
N LYS A 139 -0.11 0.88 1.93
CA LYS A 139 1.15 0.26 1.51
C LYS A 139 2.04 -0.01 2.70
N MET A 140 2.23 -1.29 3.05
CA MET A 140 3.16 -1.74 4.07
C MET A 140 4.46 -2.22 3.43
N THR A 141 5.57 -1.63 3.84
CA THR A 141 6.93 -1.90 3.33
C THR A 141 7.88 -2.24 4.47
N GLY A 142 8.79 -3.18 4.24
CA GLY A 142 9.83 -3.61 5.18
C GLY A 142 10.61 -4.80 4.63
N ALA A 143 11.45 -5.42 5.45
CA ALA A 143 12.03 -6.72 5.13
C ALA A 143 10.91 -7.76 4.92
N ARG A 144 11.10 -8.72 4.02
CA ARG A 144 10.08 -9.72 3.68
C ARG A 144 9.54 -10.45 4.92
N GLY A 145 10.41 -10.84 5.85
CA GLY A 145 10.02 -11.48 7.11
C GLY A 145 9.14 -10.59 7.98
N ALA A 146 9.44 -9.29 8.06
CA ALA A 146 8.65 -8.32 8.81
C ALA A 146 7.28 -8.07 8.17
N VAL A 147 7.21 -8.00 6.84
CA VAL A 147 5.95 -7.87 6.08
C VAL A 147 5.07 -9.11 6.31
N LEU A 148 5.65 -10.31 6.25
CA LEU A 148 4.93 -11.56 6.54
C LEU A 148 4.37 -11.60 7.97
N LYS A 149 5.18 -11.19 8.96
CA LYS A 149 4.80 -11.16 10.38
C LYS A 149 3.64 -10.21 10.67
N ASN A 150 3.57 -9.08 9.96
CA ASN A 150 2.61 -8.01 10.21
C ASN A 150 1.37 -8.06 9.29
N ARG A 151 1.19 -9.14 8.52
CA ARG A 151 0.13 -9.23 7.50
C ARG A 151 -1.28 -9.13 8.07
N ASP A 152 -1.53 -9.77 9.21
CA ASP A 152 -2.86 -9.80 9.81
C ASP A 152 -3.24 -8.41 10.36
N GLN A 153 -2.30 -7.69 10.98
CA GLN A 153 -2.49 -6.30 11.42
C GLN A 153 -2.71 -5.36 10.23
N PHE A 154 -1.97 -5.57 9.14
CA PHE A 154 -2.14 -4.80 7.91
C PHE A 154 -3.52 -5.01 7.29
N GLU A 155 -4.01 -6.25 7.24
CA GLU A 155 -5.35 -6.57 6.76
C GLU A 155 -6.41 -5.92 7.65
N ALA A 156 -6.27 -6.00 8.98
CA ALA A 156 -7.19 -5.37 9.92
C ALA A 156 -7.27 -3.84 9.71
N LEU A 157 -6.15 -3.17 9.44
CA LEU A 157 -6.14 -1.75 9.06
C LEU A 157 -6.98 -1.53 7.79
N CYS A 158 -6.76 -2.34 6.75
CA CYS A 158 -7.47 -2.21 5.48
C CYS A 158 -8.98 -2.44 5.63
N GLU A 159 -9.39 -3.45 6.39
CA GLU A 159 -10.80 -3.76 6.68
C GLU A 159 -11.46 -2.67 7.53
N SER A 160 -10.71 -1.96 8.38
CA SER A 160 -11.25 -0.92 9.24
C SER A 160 -11.65 0.37 8.52
N LEU A 161 -11.15 0.58 7.30
CA LEU A 161 -11.35 1.82 6.55
C LEU A 161 -12.82 2.08 6.26
N LYS A 162 -13.25 3.32 6.52
CA LYS A 162 -14.60 3.81 6.26
C LYS A 162 -14.60 5.27 5.83
N LEU A 163 -15.63 5.66 5.11
CA LEU A 163 -15.92 7.04 4.72
C LEU A 163 -16.86 7.64 5.77
N ASN A 164 -16.45 8.72 6.43
CA ASN A 164 -17.27 9.44 7.40
C ASN A 164 -18.26 10.39 6.74
#